data_AF-A0A2T7PD16-F1
#
_entry.id   AF-A0A2T7PD16-F1
#
_cell.length_a   1.000
_cell.length_b   1.000
_cell.length_c   1.000
_cell.angle_alpha   90.00
_cell.angle_beta   90.00
_cell.angle_gamma   90.00
#
_symmetry.space_group_name_H-M   'P 1'
#
loop_
_entity.id
_entity.type
_entity.pdbx_description
1 polymer ?
#
loop_
_entity_poly.entity_id
_entity_poly.type
_entity_poly.pdbx_seq_one_letter_code
_entity_poly.pdbx_strand_id
1 'polypeptide(L)'
;MGLARKRQGWVLQAPRKDFYHRVVFEQTNRHTIGRIEHFSGRTVISASTNEWAIRDGLYSCVDVSAAENVGRVLAQRSLESGITEVFYEELEEHKNSEKMQAFLGGLKELGLDLEEKEFLEVEFVPGIDFSRATRIGEGKKWKDDYQPL
;
A
#
# COMPACT_ATOMS: atom_id res chain seq x y z
N MET A 1 9.55 2.34 -5.61
CA MET A 1 10.71 1.41 -5.65
C MET A 1 10.49 0.34 -4.58
N GLY A 2 10.23 -0.91 -4.96
CA GLY A 2 9.85 -2.01 -4.06
C GLY A 2 11.05 -2.70 -3.38
N LEU A 3 11.99 -1.93 -2.85
CA LEU A 3 13.25 -2.46 -2.26
C LEU A 3 13.14 -2.77 -0.76
N ALA A 4 12.12 -2.25 -0.08
CA ALA A 4 11.92 -2.52 1.34
C ALA A 4 11.40 -3.96 1.53
N ARG A 5 11.82 -4.68 2.58
CA ARG A 5 11.28 -6.03 2.80
C ARG A 5 9.81 -5.97 3.23
N LYS A 6 8.93 -6.72 2.56
CA LYS A 6 7.56 -6.97 3.04
C LYS A 6 7.58 -7.99 4.18
N ARG A 7 6.55 -7.96 5.03
CA ARG A 7 6.40 -8.92 6.14
C ARG A 7 5.88 -10.26 5.61
N GLN A 8 6.80 -11.11 5.16
CA GLN A 8 6.51 -12.46 4.68
C GLN A 8 6.21 -13.44 5.84
N GLY A 9 5.68 -14.62 5.52
CA GLY A 9 5.50 -15.74 6.47
C GLY A 9 4.11 -15.86 7.12
N TRP A 10 3.15 -15.01 6.76
CA TRP A 10 1.78 -15.01 7.32
C TRP A 10 0.74 -15.61 6.39
N VAL A 11 1.13 -16.55 5.52
CA VAL A 11 0.29 -17.08 4.42
C VAL A 11 -0.99 -17.77 4.93
N LEU A 12 -0.91 -18.46 6.09
CA LEU A 12 -2.03 -19.21 6.65
C LEU A 12 -2.95 -18.38 7.55
N GLN A 13 -2.64 -17.10 7.77
CA GLN A 13 -3.41 -16.24 8.68
C GLN A 13 -4.07 -15.10 7.89
N ALA A 14 -5.38 -14.93 8.08
CA ALA A 14 -6.10 -13.73 7.66
C ALA A 14 -6.06 -12.66 8.78
N PRO A 15 -6.06 -11.36 8.44
CA PRO A 15 -5.84 -10.77 7.12
C PRO A 15 -4.38 -10.90 6.66
N ARG A 16 -4.15 -10.75 5.34
CA ARG A 16 -2.80 -10.70 4.78
C ARG A 16 -1.98 -9.57 5.42
N LYS A 17 -0.68 -9.78 5.59
CA LYS A 17 0.26 -8.82 6.24
C LYS A 17 1.43 -8.43 5.35
N ASP A 18 1.44 -8.92 4.12
CA ASP A 18 2.49 -8.74 3.13
C ASP A 18 2.23 -7.51 2.25
N PHE A 19 2.13 -6.35 2.89
CA PHE A 19 1.96 -5.05 2.24
C PHE A 19 2.84 -3.98 2.91
N TYR A 20 3.07 -2.84 2.26
CA TYR A 20 3.65 -1.66 2.92
C TYR A 20 2.56 -0.75 3.46
N HIS A 21 1.61 -0.39 2.61
CA HIS A 21 0.44 0.42 2.91
C HIS A 21 -0.82 -0.32 2.49
N ARG A 22 -1.85 -0.31 3.33
CA ARG A 22 -3.17 -0.84 2.98
C ARG A 22 -4.25 0.23 3.04
N VAL A 23 -5.23 0.15 2.15
CA VAL A 23 -6.45 0.95 2.24
C VAL A 23 -7.42 0.27 3.20
N VAL A 24 -8.01 1.05 4.09
CA VAL A 24 -9.05 0.63 5.02
C VAL A 24 -10.26 1.51 4.81
N PHE A 25 -11.40 0.87 4.55
CA PHE A 25 -12.70 1.50 4.46
C PHE A 25 -13.55 1.08 5.66
N GLU A 26 -13.98 2.05 6.45
CA GLU A 26 -14.82 1.85 7.62
C GLU A 26 -16.10 2.69 7.49
N GLN A 27 -17.26 2.04 7.65
CA GLN A 27 -18.53 2.73 7.72
C GLN A 27 -19.14 2.56 9.11
N THR A 28 -19.42 3.69 9.75
CA THR A 28 -20.20 3.79 10.98
C THR A 28 -21.63 4.22 10.63
N ASN A 29 -22.59 4.05 11.54
CA ASN A 29 -23.98 4.50 11.36
C ASN A 29 -24.16 5.97 10.96
N ARG A 30 -23.16 6.83 11.22
CA ARG A 30 -23.22 8.27 10.95
C ARG A 30 -22.16 8.77 9.98
N HIS A 31 -21.07 8.03 9.81
CA HIS A 31 -19.88 8.54 9.15
C HIS A 31 -19.23 7.47 8.29
N THR A 32 -18.61 7.92 7.21
CA THR A 32 -17.82 7.11 6.32
C THR A 32 -16.37 7.56 6.45
N ILE A 33 -15.48 6.59 6.62
CA ILE A 33 -14.08 6.82 6.99
C ILE A 33 -13.22 5.99 6.04
N GLY A 34 -12.30 6.67 5.34
CA GLY A 34 -11.23 6.06 4.57
C GLY A 34 -9.88 6.34 5.24
N ARG A 35 -9.04 5.31 5.36
CA ARG A 35 -7.70 5.44 5.94
C ARG A 35 -6.69 4.64 5.13
N ILE A 36 -5.44 5.10 5.15
CA ILE A 36 -4.29 4.33 4.69
C ILE A 36 -3.43 4.00 5.89
N GLU A 37 -3.20 2.71 6.11
CA GLU A 37 -2.40 2.21 7.21
C GLU A 37 -1.10 1.61 6.72
N HIS A 38 -0.02 1.94 7.39
CA HIS A 38 1.26 1.29 7.19
C HIS A 38 1.31 -0.08 7.89
N PHE A 39 2.16 -1.00 7.43
CA PHE A 39 2.32 -2.34 8.03
C PHE A 39 2.69 -2.33 9.52
N SER A 40 3.21 -1.21 10.03
CA SER A 40 3.47 -1.00 11.46
C SER A 40 2.20 -0.79 12.29
N GLY A 41 1.02 -0.72 11.67
CA GLY A 41 -0.27 -0.42 12.31
C GLY A 41 -0.51 1.08 12.54
N ARG A 42 0.26 1.96 11.90
CA ARG A 42 0.06 3.42 12.00
C ARG A 42 -0.76 3.91 10.82
N THR A 43 -1.77 4.73 11.09
CA THR A 43 -2.48 5.46 10.04
C THR A 43 -1.58 6.58 9.51
N VAL A 44 -1.32 6.56 8.21
CA VAL A 44 -0.53 7.59 7.52
C VAL A 44 -1.44 8.72 7.06
N ILE A 45 -2.55 8.35 6.42
CA ILE A 45 -3.51 9.28 5.82
C ILE A 45 -4.90 8.86 6.23
N SER A 46 -5.74 9.84 6.53
CA SER A 46 -7.15 9.65 6.82
C SER A 46 -7.99 10.65 6.05
N ALA A 47 -9.18 10.26 5.66
CA ALA A 47 -10.25 11.11 5.17
C ALA A 47 -11.56 10.62 5.76
N SER A 48 -12.36 11.51 6.34
CA SER A 48 -13.63 11.12 6.95
C SER A 48 -14.68 12.21 6.85
N THR A 49 -15.96 11.81 6.81
CA THR A 49 -17.07 12.76 6.87
C THR A 49 -17.25 13.43 8.24
N ASN A 50 -16.37 13.15 9.20
CA ASN A 50 -16.24 13.95 10.43
C ASN A 50 -15.56 15.29 10.16
N GLU A 51 -14.73 15.37 9.12
CA GLU A 51 -14.05 16.59 8.73
C GLU A 51 -15.07 17.55 8.11
N TRP A 52 -15.14 18.76 8.64
CA TRP A 52 -16.11 19.75 8.20
C TRP A 52 -15.98 20.05 6.70
N ALA A 53 -14.74 20.14 6.17
CA ALA A 53 -14.48 20.42 4.77
C ALA A 53 -15.07 19.36 3.81
N ILE A 54 -15.15 18.10 4.24
CA ILE A 54 -15.75 17.02 3.44
C ILE A 54 -17.27 17.04 3.65
N ARG A 55 -17.71 17.26 4.89
CA ARG A 55 -19.12 17.23 5.27
C ARG A 55 -19.95 18.36 4.65
N ASP A 56 -19.37 19.55 4.49
CA ASP A 56 -20.07 20.73 3.98
C ASP A 56 -20.57 20.54 2.54
N GLY A 57 -19.82 19.78 1.72
CA GLY A 57 -20.20 19.44 0.34
C GLY A 57 -21.12 18.23 0.20
N LEU A 58 -21.59 17.63 1.30
CA LEU A 58 -22.35 16.38 1.29
C LEU A 58 -23.77 16.58 1.84
N TYR A 59 -24.75 16.04 1.14
CA TYR A 59 -26.13 15.96 1.64
C TYR A 59 -26.27 14.93 2.78
N SER A 60 -25.53 13.83 2.71
CA SER A 60 -25.53 12.74 3.69
C SER A 60 -24.11 12.19 3.86
N CYS A 61 -23.81 11.71 5.06
CA CYS A 61 -22.48 11.21 5.43
C CYS A 61 -22.28 9.69 5.22
N VAL A 62 -23.35 8.98 4.82
CA VAL A 62 -23.41 7.50 4.79
C VAL A 62 -23.78 6.98 3.38
N ASP A 63 -24.14 7.87 2.47
CA ASP A 63 -24.59 7.55 1.12
C ASP A 63 -23.42 7.11 0.22
N VAL A 64 -23.74 6.56 -0.96
CA VAL A 64 -22.75 6.12 -1.96
C VAL A 64 -21.88 7.28 -2.43
N SER A 65 -22.47 8.46 -2.63
CA SER A 65 -21.75 9.69 -3.00
C SER A 65 -20.77 10.14 -1.91
N ALA A 66 -21.08 9.91 -0.64
CA ALA A 66 -20.17 10.19 0.46
C ALA A 66 -18.95 9.26 0.41
N ALA A 67 -19.15 7.98 0.10
CA ALA A 67 -18.06 7.02 -0.06
C ALA A 67 -17.15 7.39 -1.26
N GLU A 68 -17.73 7.75 -2.40
CA GLU A 68 -16.99 8.22 -3.58
C GLU A 68 -16.16 9.48 -3.28
N ASN A 69 -16.77 10.49 -2.65
CA ASN A 69 -16.08 11.73 -2.30
C ASN A 69 -14.97 11.51 -1.26
N VAL A 70 -15.18 10.65 -0.26
CA VAL A 70 -14.12 10.26 0.68
C VAL A 70 -12.98 9.55 -0.05
N GLY A 71 -13.27 8.69 -1.03
CA GLY A 71 -12.28 8.06 -1.89
C GLY A 71 -11.44 9.08 -2.66
N ARG A 72 -12.10 10.05 -3.32
CA ARG A 72 -11.42 11.13 -4.04
C ARG A 72 -10.50 11.94 -3.13
N VAL A 73 -11.00 12.41 -1.99
CA VAL A 73 -10.19 13.20 -1.04
C VAL A 73 -9.01 12.37 -0.50
N LEU A 74 -9.21 11.08 -0.24
CA LEU A 74 -8.15 10.20 0.22
C LEU A 74 -7.06 10.01 -0.83
N ALA A 75 -7.44 9.74 -2.09
CA ALA A 75 -6.47 9.60 -3.18
C ALA A 75 -5.71 10.90 -3.44
N GLN A 76 -6.39 12.06 -3.43
CA GLN A 76 -5.72 13.35 -3.57
C GLN A 76 -4.65 13.55 -2.48
N ARG A 77 -5.00 13.35 -1.20
CA ARG A 77 -4.05 13.47 -0.08
C ARG A 77 -2.88 12.51 -0.21
N SER A 78 -3.14 11.31 -0.74
CA SER A 78 -2.12 10.28 -0.95
C SER A 78 -1.11 10.72 -2.00
N LEU A 79 -1.59 11.22 -3.14
CA LEU A 79 -0.72 11.70 -4.21
C LEU A 79 0.10 12.92 -3.77
N GLU A 80 -0.51 13.86 -3.04
CA GLU A 80 0.19 15.02 -2.47
C GLU A 80 1.29 14.61 -1.47
N SER A 81 1.08 13.50 -0.74
CA SER A 81 2.08 12.94 0.17
C SER A 81 3.14 12.07 -0.51
N GLY A 82 2.98 11.77 -1.80
CA GLY A 82 3.87 10.90 -2.58
C GLY A 82 3.56 9.40 -2.49
N ILE A 83 2.39 9.01 -1.97
CA ILE A 83 1.92 7.62 -1.94
C ILE A 83 1.04 7.39 -3.18
N THR A 84 1.57 6.60 -4.12
CA THR A 84 0.89 6.29 -5.39
C THR A 84 0.29 4.88 -5.43
N GLU A 85 0.87 3.96 -4.64
CA GLU A 85 0.53 2.54 -4.63
C GLU A 85 0.10 2.13 -3.22
N VAL A 86 -1.04 1.46 -3.10
CA VAL A 86 -1.57 0.97 -1.83
C VAL A 86 -2.23 -0.38 -2.03
N PHE A 87 -2.05 -1.30 -1.09
CA PHE A 87 -2.67 -2.61 -1.13
C PHE A 87 -4.15 -2.54 -0.75
N TYR A 88 -5.00 -3.18 -1.54
CA TYR A 88 -6.39 -3.42 -1.20
C TYR A 88 -6.68 -4.93 -1.16
N GLU A 89 -7.22 -5.40 -0.02
CA GLU A 89 -7.65 -6.79 0.12
C GLU A 89 -9.07 -6.95 -0.44
N GLU A 90 -9.21 -7.72 -1.51
CA GLU A 90 -10.51 -7.95 -2.13
C GLU A 90 -11.27 -9.05 -1.36
N LEU A 91 -12.16 -8.64 -0.44
CA LEU A 91 -13.10 -9.55 0.23
C LEU A 91 -14.41 -9.65 -0.57
N GLU A 92 -15.07 -10.81 -0.52
CA GLU A 92 -16.35 -11.04 -1.20
C GLU A 92 -17.46 -10.08 -0.73
N GLU A 93 -17.45 -9.69 0.54
CA GLU A 93 -18.37 -8.69 1.09
C GLU A 93 -18.21 -7.32 0.43
N HIS A 94 -16.98 -6.96 0.06
CA HIS A 94 -16.68 -5.71 -0.61
C HIS A 94 -17.16 -5.70 -2.06
N LYS A 95 -17.15 -6.85 -2.75
CA LYS A 95 -17.68 -6.97 -4.11
C LYS A 95 -19.18 -6.70 -4.17
N ASN A 96 -19.92 -7.12 -3.14
CA ASN A 96 -21.37 -6.93 -3.09
C ASN A 96 -21.80 -5.52 -2.66
N SER A 97 -20.88 -4.69 -2.14
CA SER A 97 -21.22 -3.38 -1.61
C SER A 97 -21.02 -2.26 -2.64
N GLU A 98 -22.12 -1.64 -3.07
CA GLU A 98 -22.10 -0.47 -3.99
C GLU A 98 -21.26 0.69 -3.46
N LYS A 99 -21.31 0.92 -2.14
CA LYS A 99 -20.55 1.98 -1.46
C LYS A 99 -19.05 1.75 -1.56
N MET A 100 -18.63 0.50 -1.39
CA MET A 100 -17.23 0.14 -1.49
C MET A 100 -16.73 0.27 -2.93
N GLN A 101 -17.53 -0.18 -3.90
CA GLN A 101 -17.22 0.00 -5.32
C GLN A 101 -17.08 1.49 -5.69
N ALA A 102 -17.96 2.35 -5.18
CA ALA A 102 -17.88 3.80 -5.41
C ALA A 102 -16.64 4.43 -4.77
N PHE A 103 -16.28 4.01 -3.55
CA PHE A 103 -15.05 4.43 -2.88
C PHE A 103 -13.80 4.02 -3.68
N LEU A 104 -13.73 2.76 -4.15
CA LEU A 104 -12.64 2.27 -5.00
C LEU A 104 -12.60 3.00 -6.35
N GLY A 105 -13.77 3.31 -6.91
CA GLY A 105 -13.90 4.13 -8.12
C GLY A 105 -13.27 5.51 -7.95
N GLY A 106 -13.56 6.19 -6.84
CA GLY A 106 -12.98 7.49 -6.52
C GLY A 106 -11.46 7.46 -6.32
N LEU A 107 -10.91 6.36 -5.79
CA LEU A 107 -9.45 6.17 -5.70
C LEU A 107 -8.80 6.00 -7.08
N LYS A 108 -9.40 5.14 -7.92
CA LYS A 108 -8.89 4.84 -9.27
C LYS A 108 -8.99 6.04 -10.21
N GLU A 109 -10.03 6.86 -10.09
CA GLU A 109 -10.24 8.05 -10.91
C GLU A 109 -9.07 9.04 -10.80
N LEU A 110 -8.50 9.19 -9.61
CA LEU A 110 -7.35 10.06 -9.37
C LEU A 110 -5.99 9.37 -9.66
N GLY A 111 -6.00 8.08 -10.03
CA GLY A 111 -4.80 7.34 -10.39
C GLY A 111 -4.04 6.73 -9.22
N LEU A 112 -4.73 6.41 -8.12
CA LEU A 112 -4.14 5.63 -7.04
C LEU A 112 -4.24 4.13 -7.35
N ASP A 113 -3.08 3.48 -7.46
CA ASP A 113 -2.99 2.06 -7.78
C ASP A 113 -3.30 1.22 -6.54
N LEU A 114 -4.27 0.32 -6.65
CA LEU A 114 -4.73 -0.57 -5.57
C LEU A 114 -3.90 -1.87 -5.43
N GLU A 115 -2.92 -2.02 -6.31
CA GLU A 115 -1.97 -3.12 -6.32
C GLU A 115 -0.59 -2.54 -6.03
N GLU A 116 0.05 -3.03 -4.96
CA GLU A 116 1.42 -2.65 -4.68
C GLU A 116 2.37 -3.40 -5.60
N LYS A 117 3.46 -2.74 -6.00
CA LYS A 117 4.57 -3.43 -6.66
C LYS A 117 5.10 -4.58 -5.81
N GLU A 118 5.50 -5.63 -6.52
CA GLU A 118 6.18 -6.77 -5.91
C GLU A 118 7.53 -6.34 -5.34
N PHE A 119 7.95 -7.06 -4.30
CA PHE A 119 9.25 -6.86 -3.70
C PHE A 119 10.33 -7.29 -4.70
N LEU A 120 11.24 -6.38 -5.02
CA LEU A 120 12.40 -6.70 -5.86
C LEU A 120 13.46 -7.35 -4.97
N GLU A 121 13.61 -8.66 -5.10
CA GLU A 121 14.75 -9.36 -4.52
C GLU A 121 16.01 -8.93 -5.24
N VAL A 122 16.83 -8.10 -4.57
CA VAL A 122 18.16 -7.78 -5.07
C VAL A 122 18.96 -9.07 -4.99
N GLU A 123 19.34 -9.63 -6.14
CA GLU A 123 20.26 -10.75 -6.18
C GLU A 123 21.53 -10.36 -5.42
N PHE A 124 21.80 -11.11 -4.35
CA PHE A 124 23.05 -10.95 -3.63
C PHE A 124 24.18 -11.42 -4.55
N VAL A 125 24.81 -10.48 -5.25
CA VAL A 125 26.07 -10.75 -5.92
C VAL A 125 27.15 -10.66 -4.83
N PRO A 126 27.82 -11.77 -4.45
CA PRO A 126 28.98 -11.72 -3.57
C PRO A 126 30.12 -11.00 -4.30
N GLY A 127 30.07 -9.67 -4.33
CA GLY A 127 31.17 -8.83 -4.76
C GLY A 127 32.24 -8.82 -3.68
N ILE A 128 33.50 -8.97 -4.09
CA ILE A 128 34.63 -8.78 -3.19
C ILE A 128 34.66 -7.29 -2.81
N ASP A 129 34.29 -6.98 -1.57
CA ASP A 129 34.47 -5.64 -1.00
C ASP A 129 35.97 -5.39 -0.80
N PHE A 130 36.62 -4.73 -1.77
CA PHE A 130 38.04 -4.35 -1.70
C PHE A 130 38.32 -3.24 -0.68
N SER A 131 37.29 -2.62 -0.10
CA SER A 131 37.44 -1.53 0.86
C SER A 131 37.56 -2.01 2.32
N ARG A 132 37.28 -3.29 2.59
CA ARG A 132 37.47 -3.95 3.89
C ARG A 132 38.50 -5.06 3.78
N ALA A 133 39.41 -5.14 4.76
CA ALA A 133 40.28 -6.30 4.93
C ALA A 133 39.43 -7.52 5.31
N THR A 134 38.99 -8.29 4.32
CA THR A 134 38.27 -9.55 4.51
C THR A 134 39.26 -10.58 5.09
N ARG A 135 38.86 -11.24 6.19
CA ARG A 135 39.69 -12.27 6.85
C ARG A 135 39.95 -13.43 5.88
N ILE A 136 41.25 -13.66 5.67
CA ILE A 136 41.96 -14.88 5.32
C ILE A 136 41.13 -16.14 5.64
N GLY A 137 40.64 -16.90 4.65
CA GLY A 137 40.08 -18.22 4.97
C GLY A 137 39.36 -19.00 3.87
N GLU A 138 38.67 -18.36 2.92
CA GLU A 138 37.97 -19.11 1.88
C GLU A 138 38.70 -18.97 0.54
N GLY A 139 39.34 -20.07 0.11
CA GLY A 139 39.98 -20.13 -1.20
C GLY A 139 38.94 -19.90 -2.29
N LYS A 140 39.13 -18.84 -3.08
CA LYS A 140 38.30 -18.58 -4.26
C LYS A 140 38.41 -19.76 -5.23
N LYS A 141 37.29 -20.41 -5.53
CA LYS A 141 37.18 -21.32 -6.67
C LYS A 141 37.00 -20.50 -7.94
N TRP A 142 37.78 -20.81 -8.97
CA TRP A 142 37.66 -20.22 -10.30
C TRP A 142 36.26 -20.49 -10.89
N LYS A 143 35.71 -19.49 -11.59
CA LYS A 143 34.53 -19.58 -12.48
C LYS A 143 34.86 -18.84 -13.78
N ASP A 144 34.33 -19.29 -14.90
CA ASP A 144 34.62 -18.69 -16.22
C ASP A 144 33.89 -17.35 -16.45
N ASP A 145 32.80 -17.07 -15.73
CA ASP A 145 31.92 -15.92 -15.98
C ASP A 145 32.39 -14.59 -15.33
N TYR A 146 33.67 -14.41 -15.03
CA TYR A 146 34.15 -13.19 -14.35
C TYR A 146 34.26 -11.95 -15.24
N GLN A 147 34.09 -12.07 -16.56
CA GLN A 147 34.12 -10.93 -17.48
C GLN A 147 33.06 -11.08 -18.58
N PRO A 148 31.99 -10.26 -18.58
CA PRO A 148 31.33 -9.89 -19.82
C PRO A 148 32.17 -8.82 -20.53
N LEU A 149 32.47 -9.05 -21.81
CA LEU A 149 33.05 -8.05 -22.74
C LEU A 149 32.17 -6.80 -22.85
#